data_AF-A0A7U5GVE0-F1
#
_entry.id   AF-A0A7U5GVE0-F1
#
_cell.length_a   1.000
_cell.length_b   1.000
_cell.length_c   1.000
_cell.angle_alpha   90.00
_cell.angle_beta   90.00
_cell.angle_gamma   90.00
#
_symmetry.space_group_name_H-M   'P 1'
#
loop_
_entity.id
_entity.type
_entity.pdbx_description
1 polymer ?
#
loop_
_entity_poly.entity_id
_entity_poly.type
_entity_poly.pdbx_seq_one_letter_code
_entity_poly.pdbx_strand_id
1 'polypeptide(L)'
;MDQIFSTAEFVKKYGTKSQKASYKRYGKLMPNTRDAVIRTAEQNFELVKRFKEGRETFYRCSGKLTEKAPRKDNRSKNGQGQLVGEFELNSLVINYLIQNDNKVRPMSATKWLTELGIVDEKLFRALYVAKGERLEKLQKQFSKMIKDYNRADTDIEMLDDFLQVSMKSLKAGLISVFSKLVKAEVIIHQKELWGCTTQNSHRKLKQKEINEISSIRSILLAKHGIKSNELFKTKKKEVKAFKREFDQELQKQLGLKFSYDAHLCVIQESDLGMHDYLQSIRDKEISEFAIDLTDMFVSSMTQVYKDEYGERSLELAREREKNITNVSDTDRVKNLKIMKQYAPMWELLLGYFGFKGSIKSNPSAVGPEPKPEPEPKACETTGKIGDVQQPNQAAKKIMLVHREQQGIAFADKPNVEPSEYCNAEGYYEYLATMEDISDEIREYEDKYGDEAMQRLKVNGLIMEMTKEVTVEELMAGLTHEHRCIKEQERKEWDELFEGGQPVKWKLTTNNPLEVFKRIRKQ
;
A
#
# COMPACT_ATOMS: atom_id res chain seq x y z
N MET A 1 -37.07 17.41 -31.79
CA MET A 1 -36.86 18.84 -32.17
C MET A 1 -35.39 19.18 -32.03
N ASP A 2 -34.84 19.85 -33.03
CA ASP A 2 -33.45 20.30 -33.03
C ASP A 2 -33.35 21.68 -32.35
N GLN A 3 -32.31 21.86 -31.54
CA GLN A 3 -31.99 23.14 -30.90
C GLN A 3 -30.69 23.69 -31.49
N ILE A 4 -30.73 24.93 -31.95
CA ILE A 4 -29.55 25.62 -32.49
C ILE A 4 -29.12 26.69 -31.47
N PHE A 5 -27.85 26.67 -31.10
CA PHE A 5 -27.25 27.64 -30.20
C PHE A 5 -26.14 28.40 -30.89
N SER A 6 -26.08 29.72 -30.69
CA SER A 6 -24.85 30.50 -30.89
C SER A 6 -23.75 30.02 -29.94
N THR A 7 -22.48 30.34 -30.24
CA THR A 7 -21.38 29.98 -29.33
C THR A 7 -21.57 30.58 -27.93
N ALA A 8 -22.12 31.80 -27.81
CA ALA A 8 -22.34 32.45 -26.52
C ALA A 8 -23.42 31.72 -25.70
N GLU A 9 -24.54 31.36 -26.32
CA GLU A 9 -25.62 30.62 -25.68
C GLU A 9 -25.19 29.21 -25.30
N PHE A 10 -24.43 28.55 -26.18
CA PHE A 10 -23.91 27.21 -25.95
C PHE A 10 -22.99 27.17 -24.72
N VAL A 11 -22.10 28.15 -24.58
CA VAL A 11 -21.22 28.29 -23.40
C VAL A 11 -22.01 28.67 -22.15
N LYS A 12 -23.01 29.56 -22.28
CA LYS A 12 -23.85 29.95 -21.16
C LYS A 12 -24.59 28.75 -20.58
N LYS A 13 -25.08 27.86 -21.44
CA LYS A 13 -25.89 26.69 -21.08
C LYS A 13 -25.05 25.49 -20.61
N TYR A 14 -23.96 25.16 -21.31
CA TYR A 14 -23.19 23.93 -21.04
C TYR A 14 -21.78 24.15 -20.49
N GLY A 15 -21.32 25.41 -20.37
CA GLY A 15 -20.00 25.73 -19.84
C GLY A 15 -19.94 25.80 -18.31
N THR A 16 -18.81 25.37 -17.74
CA THR A 16 -18.43 25.60 -16.34
C THR A 16 -18.11 27.07 -16.06
N LYS A 17 -18.04 27.47 -14.78
CA LYS A 17 -17.67 28.84 -14.37
C LYS A 17 -16.36 29.32 -15.03
N SER A 18 -15.33 28.47 -15.03
CA SER A 18 -14.03 28.77 -15.66
C SER A 18 -14.13 28.95 -17.18
N GLN A 19 -14.89 28.08 -17.86
CA GLN A 19 -15.06 28.16 -19.32
C GLN A 19 -15.87 29.40 -19.73
N LYS A 20 -16.88 29.78 -18.95
CA LYS A 20 -17.65 31.02 -19.11
C LYS A 20 -16.75 32.25 -18.97
N ALA A 21 -15.91 32.28 -17.93
CA ALA A 21 -14.95 33.36 -17.72
C ALA A 21 -13.92 33.45 -18.86
N SER A 22 -13.40 32.30 -19.32
CA SER A 22 -12.48 32.23 -20.46
C SER A 22 -13.14 32.76 -21.74
N TYR A 23 -14.38 32.39 -22.04
CA TYR A 23 -15.09 32.88 -23.21
C TYR A 23 -15.32 34.40 -23.13
N LYS A 24 -15.72 34.91 -21.96
CA LYS A 24 -15.90 36.36 -21.74
C LYS A 24 -14.61 37.14 -21.98
N ARG A 25 -13.45 36.58 -21.62
CA ARG A 25 -12.14 37.24 -21.79
C ARG A 25 -11.64 37.27 -23.23
N TYR A 26 -11.85 36.19 -23.99
CA TYR A 26 -11.23 36.02 -25.31
C TYR A 26 -12.20 36.08 -26.50
N GLY A 27 -13.51 36.12 -26.24
CA GLY A 27 -14.55 36.11 -27.29
C GLY A 27 -14.65 34.80 -28.08
N LYS A 28 -13.85 33.78 -27.72
CA LYS A 28 -13.81 32.48 -28.41
C LYS A 28 -13.47 31.35 -27.46
N LEU A 29 -13.97 30.15 -27.77
CA LEU A 29 -13.54 28.91 -27.10
C LEU A 29 -12.25 28.40 -27.71
N MET A 30 -11.22 28.19 -26.89
CA MET A 30 -10.02 27.45 -27.27
C MET A 30 -10.37 25.98 -27.57
N PRO A 31 -9.64 25.27 -28.45
CA PRO A 31 -9.99 23.90 -28.88
C PRO A 31 -10.30 22.94 -27.73
N ASN A 32 -9.39 22.81 -26.76
CA ASN A 32 -9.57 21.90 -25.61
C ASN A 32 -10.78 22.27 -24.73
N THR A 33 -11.03 23.58 -24.58
CA THR A 33 -12.17 24.11 -23.84
C THR A 33 -13.48 23.82 -24.58
N ARG A 34 -13.46 23.94 -25.92
CA ARG A 34 -14.61 23.71 -26.79
C ARG A 34 -15.06 22.26 -26.73
N ASP A 35 -14.14 21.32 -26.89
CA ASP A 35 -14.44 19.89 -26.87
C ASP A 35 -15.04 19.48 -25.51
N ALA A 36 -14.52 20.05 -24.42
CA ALA A 36 -15.06 19.80 -23.08
C ALA A 36 -16.51 20.31 -22.91
N VAL A 37 -16.88 21.44 -23.52
CA VAL A 37 -18.25 21.98 -23.50
C VAL A 37 -19.16 21.16 -24.41
N ILE A 38 -18.69 20.75 -25.60
CA ILE A 38 -19.43 19.85 -26.51
C ILE A 38 -19.77 18.54 -25.80
N ARG A 39 -18.79 17.89 -25.15
CA ARG A 39 -19.02 16.67 -24.37
C ARG A 39 -20.05 16.83 -23.26
N THR A 40 -20.18 18.04 -22.70
CA THR A 40 -21.19 18.33 -21.67
C THR A 40 -22.58 18.47 -22.30
N ALA A 41 -22.67 19.02 -23.51
CA ALA A 41 -23.92 19.05 -24.27
C ALA A 41 -24.34 17.65 -24.74
N GLU A 42 -23.40 16.81 -25.18
CA GLU A 42 -23.65 15.40 -25.59
C GLU A 42 -24.20 14.53 -24.46
N GLN A 43 -24.06 14.93 -23.19
CA GLN A 43 -24.76 14.25 -22.09
C GLN A 43 -26.28 14.46 -22.13
N ASN A 44 -26.75 15.51 -22.80
CA ASN A 44 -28.17 15.88 -22.84
C ASN A 44 -28.78 15.65 -24.25
N PHE A 45 -27.98 15.34 -25.26
CA PHE A 45 -28.39 15.19 -26.65
C PHE A 45 -27.62 14.06 -27.32
N GLU A 46 -28.30 13.25 -28.13
CA GLU A 46 -27.72 12.17 -28.93
C GLU A 46 -26.64 12.67 -29.89
N LEU A 47 -26.83 13.88 -30.43
CA LEU A 47 -25.93 14.43 -31.42
C LEU A 47 -25.76 15.95 -31.25
N VAL A 48 -24.50 16.38 -31.21
CA VAL A 48 -24.11 17.79 -31.20
C VAL A 48 -23.20 18.06 -32.40
N LYS A 49 -23.71 18.77 -33.40
CA LYS A 49 -22.97 19.16 -34.61
C LYS A 49 -22.61 20.62 -34.58
N ARG A 50 -21.32 20.90 -34.82
CA ARG A 50 -20.81 22.26 -35.03
C ARG A 50 -20.87 22.61 -36.51
N PHE A 51 -21.38 23.80 -36.82
CA PHE A 51 -21.36 24.34 -38.17
C PHE A 51 -21.07 25.85 -38.14
N LYS A 52 -20.79 26.43 -39.30
CA LYS A 52 -20.59 27.87 -39.47
C LYS A 52 -21.68 28.45 -40.35
N GLU A 53 -22.10 29.65 -40.01
CA GLU A 53 -22.96 30.46 -40.84
C GLU A 53 -22.32 31.85 -40.91
N GLY A 54 -21.78 32.21 -42.08
CA GLY A 54 -20.89 33.35 -42.24
C GLY A 54 -19.62 33.25 -41.37
N ARG A 55 -19.36 34.30 -40.57
CA ARG A 55 -18.20 34.36 -39.64
C ARG A 55 -18.49 33.71 -38.29
N GLU A 56 -19.74 33.38 -38.00
CA GLU A 56 -20.17 32.88 -36.70
C GLU A 56 -20.20 31.35 -36.64
N THR A 57 -20.07 30.82 -35.42
CA THR A 57 -20.09 29.38 -35.16
C THR A 57 -21.33 29.02 -34.34
N PHE A 58 -22.06 28.02 -34.81
CA PHE A 58 -23.29 27.51 -34.22
C PHE A 58 -23.17 26.04 -33.86
N TYR A 59 -24.01 25.61 -32.92
CA TYR A 59 -24.10 24.24 -32.43
C TYR A 59 -25.53 23.74 -32.55
N ARG A 60 -25.76 22.76 -33.44
CA ARG A 60 -27.03 22.05 -33.57
C ARG A 60 -27.02 20.85 -32.64
N CYS A 61 -27.97 20.81 -31.72
CA CYS A 61 -28.17 19.72 -30.77
C CYS A 61 -29.49 19.02 -31.10
N SER A 62 -29.43 17.73 -31.43
CA SER A 62 -30.58 16.92 -31.84
C SER A 62 -30.71 15.68 -30.96
N GLY A 63 -31.93 15.13 -30.86
CA GLY A 63 -32.21 13.93 -30.04
C GLY A 63 -32.01 14.20 -28.55
N LYS A 64 -32.81 15.12 -27.96
CA LYS A 64 -32.71 15.41 -26.53
C LYS A 64 -33.03 14.16 -25.72
N LEU A 65 -32.08 13.75 -24.88
CA LEU A 65 -32.21 12.55 -24.07
C LEU A 65 -33.15 12.79 -22.88
N THR A 66 -33.93 11.77 -22.52
CA THR A 66 -34.78 11.76 -21.32
C THR A 66 -33.94 11.72 -20.03
N GLU A 67 -32.80 11.03 -20.09
CA GLU A 67 -31.82 10.93 -19.01
C GLU A 67 -30.43 11.38 -19.46
N LYS A 68 -29.63 11.89 -18.54
CA LYS A 68 -28.28 12.36 -18.88
C LYS A 68 -27.38 11.17 -19.20
N ALA A 69 -26.86 11.11 -20.43
CA ALA A 69 -25.85 10.14 -20.79
C ALA A 69 -24.55 10.32 -19.95
N PRO A 70 -23.85 9.22 -19.64
CA PRO A 70 -22.55 9.30 -19.00
C PRO A 70 -21.60 10.09 -19.88
N ARG A 71 -20.80 10.96 -19.26
CA ARG A 71 -19.83 11.76 -20.00
C ARG A 71 -18.79 10.82 -20.62
N LYS A 72 -18.73 10.77 -21.95
CA LYS A 72 -17.62 10.14 -22.66
C LYS A 72 -16.34 10.94 -22.41
N ASP A 73 -15.63 10.60 -21.35
CA ASP A 73 -14.28 11.09 -21.11
C ASP A 73 -13.30 9.97 -21.42
N ASN A 74 -12.59 10.09 -22.54
CA ASN A 74 -11.48 9.19 -22.87
C ASN A 74 -10.25 9.43 -21.98
N ARG A 75 -10.33 10.30 -20.97
CA ARG A 75 -9.37 10.33 -19.87
C ARG A 75 -9.66 9.11 -19.02
N SER A 76 -8.68 8.23 -18.93
CA SER A 76 -8.78 6.91 -18.32
C SER A 76 -9.42 6.89 -16.93
N LYS A 77 -9.39 7.99 -16.16
CA LYS A 77 -10.10 8.11 -14.86
C LYS A 77 -10.36 9.59 -14.52
N ASN A 78 -11.56 9.96 -14.07
CA ASN A 78 -11.90 11.32 -13.59
C ASN A 78 -11.41 11.54 -12.14
N GLY A 79 -10.10 11.47 -11.90
CA GLY A 79 -9.44 11.87 -10.64
C GLY A 79 -9.70 11.01 -9.39
N GLN A 80 -10.84 10.31 -9.27
CA GLN A 80 -11.10 9.27 -8.28
C GLN A 80 -10.45 7.95 -8.73
N GLY A 81 -9.67 7.30 -7.84
CA GLY A 81 -9.04 6.01 -8.09
C GLY A 81 -7.92 6.02 -9.15
N GLN A 82 -7.38 7.20 -9.50
CA GLN A 82 -6.23 7.33 -10.40
C GLN A 82 -4.94 6.81 -9.78
N LEU A 83 -4.84 6.93 -8.47
CA LEU A 83 -3.69 6.52 -7.70
C LEU A 83 -3.97 5.11 -7.21
N VAL A 84 -3.10 4.19 -7.59
CA VAL A 84 -3.17 2.80 -7.14
C VAL A 84 -2.87 2.76 -5.65
N GLY A 85 -3.66 2.02 -4.87
CA GLY A 85 -3.51 1.96 -3.42
C GLY A 85 -3.67 3.32 -2.74
N GLU A 86 -4.52 4.21 -3.26
CA GLU A 86 -4.67 5.57 -2.73
C GLU A 86 -5.13 5.56 -1.27
N PHE A 87 -6.09 4.70 -0.96
CA PHE A 87 -6.67 4.58 0.36
C PHE A 87 -5.63 4.09 1.36
N GLU A 88 -4.91 3.05 0.97
CA GLU A 88 -3.83 2.42 1.73
C GLU A 88 -2.74 3.45 2.01
N LEU A 89 -2.29 4.16 0.97
CA LEU A 89 -1.21 5.13 1.10
C LEU A 89 -1.61 6.36 1.93
N ASN A 90 -2.86 6.81 1.83
CA ASN A 90 -3.37 7.85 2.73
C ASN A 90 -3.33 7.37 4.19
N SER A 91 -3.86 6.18 4.45
CA SER A 91 -3.97 5.60 5.79
C SER A 91 -2.59 5.41 6.42
N LEU A 92 -1.62 4.90 5.66
CA LEU A 92 -0.24 4.75 6.10
C LEU A 92 0.40 6.09 6.46
N VAL A 93 0.17 7.16 5.68
CA VAL A 93 0.67 8.50 5.98
C VAL A 93 0.09 9.03 7.29
N ILE A 94 -1.23 8.94 7.47
CA ILE A 94 -1.89 9.42 8.70
C ILE A 94 -1.42 8.62 9.92
N ASN A 95 -1.37 7.30 9.80
CA ASN A 95 -0.87 6.45 10.88
C ASN A 95 0.55 6.81 11.29
N TYR A 96 1.45 6.99 10.32
CA TYR A 96 2.82 7.38 10.62
C TYR A 96 2.89 8.72 11.37
N LEU A 97 2.06 9.70 10.99
CA LEU A 97 1.98 10.98 11.71
C LEU A 97 1.48 10.81 13.14
N ILE A 98 0.45 9.99 13.37
CA ILE A 98 -0.11 9.70 14.70
C ILE A 98 0.92 8.98 15.58
N GLN A 99 1.55 7.92 15.07
CA GLN A 99 2.56 7.14 15.81
C GLN A 99 3.78 7.96 16.21
N ASN A 100 4.08 9.01 15.44
CA ASN A 100 5.18 9.94 15.74
C ASN A 100 4.73 11.18 16.53
N ASP A 101 3.54 11.17 17.16
CA ASP A 101 2.97 12.30 17.90
C ASP A 101 2.98 13.61 17.11
N ASN A 102 2.80 13.53 15.78
CA ASN A 102 2.91 14.65 14.86
C ASN A 102 4.29 15.37 14.84
N LYS A 103 5.32 14.78 15.46
CA LYS A 103 6.70 15.32 15.58
C LYS A 103 7.59 14.83 14.44
N VAL A 104 7.11 14.90 13.21
CA VAL A 104 7.84 14.44 12.04
C VAL A 104 8.79 15.53 11.52
N ARG A 105 10.03 15.16 11.22
CA ARG A 105 11.02 16.06 10.60
C ARG A 105 10.88 16.04 9.07
N PRO A 106 11.22 17.15 8.36
CA PRO A 106 11.23 17.15 6.91
C PRO A 106 12.18 16.07 6.37
N MET A 107 11.71 15.26 5.41
CA MET A 107 12.50 14.18 4.83
C MET A 107 12.22 13.99 3.34
N SER A 108 13.15 13.34 2.62
CA SER A 108 12.95 13.08 1.19
C SER A 108 11.77 12.13 0.94
N ALA A 109 11.17 12.18 -0.25
CA ALA A 109 10.11 11.24 -0.62
C ALA A 109 10.56 9.76 -0.55
N THR A 110 11.84 9.45 -0.83
CA THR A 110 12.37 8.09 -0.63
C THR A 110 12.35 7.70 0.85
N LYS A 111 12.75 8.61 1.74
CA LYS A 111 12.78 8.35 3.18
C LYS A 111 11.36 8.15 3.71
N TRP A 112 10.40 8.98 3.30
CA TRP A 112 8.98 8.76 3.58
C TRP A 112 8.52 7.35 3.17
N LEU A 113 8.77 6.92 1.92
CA LEU A 113 8.39 5.57 1.48
C LEU A 113 9.08 4.45 2.29
N THR A 114 10.26 4.71 2.85
CA THR A 114 10.97 3.77 3.72
C THR A 114 10.30 3.70 5.10
N GLU A 115 9.97 4.86 5.68
CA GLU A 115 9.26 4.97 6.95
C GLU A 115 7.86 4.35 6.91
N LEU A 116 7.20 4.40 5.75
CA LEU A 116 5.91 3.74 5.52
C LEU A 116 6.03 2.23 5.23
N GLY A 117 7.24 1.65 5.27
CA GLY A 117 7.47 0.22 4.97
C GLY A 117 7.31 -0.18 3.50
N ILE A 118 7.02 0.77 2.60
CA ILE A 118 6.81 0.54 1.16
C ILE A 118 8.14 0.22 0.47
N VAL A 119 9.19 0.95 0.80
CA VAL A 119 10.56 0.68 0.33
C VAL A 119 11.31 -0.06 1.42
N ASP A 120 11.58 -1.34 1.20
CA ASP A 120 12.36 -2.15 2.13
C ASP A 120 13.88 -1.90 2.00
N GLU A 121 14.66 -2.47 2.90
CA GLU A 121 16.12 -2.35 2.89
C GLU A 121 16.72 -2.92 1.58
N LYS A 122 16.11 -3.97 1.02
CA LYS A 122 16.58 -4.56 -0.24
C LYS A 122 16.48 -3.55 -1.38
N LEU A 123 15.32 -2.93 -1.56
CA LEU A 123 15.10 -1.93 -2.59
C LEU A 123 15.95 -0.69 -2.33
N PHE A 124 16.03 -0.22 -1.09
CA PHE A 124 16.87 0.91 -0.70
C PHE A 124 18.35 0.70 -1.07
N ARG A 125 18.93 -0.45 -0.70
CA ARG A 125 20.32 -0.77 -1.04
C ARG A 125 20.56 -0.94 -2.54
N ALA A 126 19.56 -1.44 -3.28
CA ALA A 126 19.63 -1.53 -4.74
C ALA A 126 19.65 -0.14 -5.41
N LEU A 127 19.05 0.88 -4.80
CA LEU A 127 19.10 2.25 -5.31
C LEU A 127 20.47 2.91 -5.14
N TYR A 128 21.18 2.65 -4.04
CA TYR A 128 22.31 3.48 -3.63
C TYR A 128 23.68 2.79 -3.54
N VAL A 129 23.77 1.46 -3.35
CA VAL A 129 25.05 0.85 -2.91
C VAL A 129 25.45 -0.40 -3.72
N ALA A 130 24.54 -1.33 -4.00
CA ALA A 130 24.94 -2.71 -4.35
C ALA A 130 24.24 -3.26 -5.61
N LYS A 131 24.34 -2.56 -6.75
CA LYS A 131 23.66 -3.00 -7.99
C LYS A 131 24.33 -4.22 -8.63
N GLY A 132 25.65 -4.22 -8.73
CA GLY A 132 26.43 -5.32 -9.34
C GLY A 132 26.35 -6.63 -8.56
N GLU A 133 26.47 -6.57 -7.23
CA GLU A 133 26.42 -7.75 -6.34
C GLU A 133 25.08 -8.50 -6.42
N ARG A 134 23.99 -7.79 -6.74
CA ARG A 134 22.64 -8.36 -6.87
C ARG A 134 22.38 -8.96 -8.23
N LEU A 135 23.15 -8.55 -9.24
CA LEU A 135 22.92 -8.94 -10.62
C LEU A 135 23.00 -10.45 -10.79
N GLU A 136 24.02 -11.10 -10.22
CA GLU A 136 24.19 -12.55 -10.34
C GLU A 136 23.00 -13.32 -9.75
N LYS A 137 22.51 -12.89 -8.57
CA LYS A 137 21.34 -13.51 -7.92
C LYS A 137 20.07 -13.33 -8.76
N LEU A 138 19.87 -12.15 -9.34
CA LEU A 138 18.74 -11.86 -10.23
C LEU A 138 18.82 -12.68 -11.53
N GLN A 139 19.98 -12.73 -12.17
CA GLN A 139 20.21 -13.55 -13.37
C GLN A 139 19.96 -15.05 -13.10
N LYS A 140 20.31 -15.56 -11.92
CA LYS A 140 19.96 -16.93 -11.48
C LYS A 140 18.45 -17.14 -11.35
N GLN A 141 17.68 -16.11 -10.97
CA GLN A 141 16.21 -16.21 -10.93
C GLN A 141 15.61 -16.11 -12.33
N PHE A 142 16.11 -15.20 -13.16
CA PHE A 142 15.68 -15.03 -14.55
C PHE A 142 15.87 -16.31 -15.37
N SER A 143 17.06 -16.93 -15.28
CA SER A 143 17.38 -18.18 -15.99
C SER A 143 16.48 -19.36 -15.61
N LYS A 144 15.96 -19.40 -14.38
CA LYS A 144 15.04 -20.46 -13.93
C LYS A 144 13.62 -20.29 -14.44
N MET A 145 13.18 -19.04 -14.60
CA MET A 145 11.76 -18.71 -14.80
C MET A 145 11.44 -18.22 -16.21
N ILE A 146 12.44 -17.76 -16.96
CA ILE A 146 12.27 -17.22 -18.32
C ILE A 146 12.88 -18.19 -19.32
N LYS A 147 12.02 -18.72 -20.19
CA LYS A 147 12.42 -19.59 -21.29
C LYS A 147 13.37 -18.84 -22.24
N ASP A 148 14.44 -19.53 -22.66
CA ASP A 148 15.45 -18.99 -23.59
C ASP A 148 16.09 -17.68 -23.12
N TYR A 149 16.22 -17.52 -21.80
CA TYR A 149 16.77 -16.31 -21.18
C TYR A 149 18.18 -16.00 -21.69
N ASN A 150 18.31 -14.84 -22.34
CA ASN A 150 19.56 -14.38 -22.94
C ASN A 150 20.40 -13.63 -21.89
N ARG A 151 21.05 -14.35 -20.97
CA ARG A 151 21.87 -13.75 -19.89
C ARG A 151 22.93 -12.78 -20.45
N ALA A 152 22.99 -11.57 -19.91
CA ALA A 152 24.05 -10.61 -20.23
C ALA A 152 24.38 -9.72 -19.03
N ASP A 153 25.64 -9.29 -18.90
CA ASP A 153 26.04 -8.34 -17.84
C ASP A 153 25.32 -6.99 -17.95
N THR A 154 24.85 -6.66 -19.16
CA THR A 154 23.99 -5.50 -19.42
C THR A 154 22.59 -5.63 -18.81
N ASP A 155 22.22 -6.75 -18.18
CA ASP A 155 21.00 -6.87 -17.38
C ASP A 155 20.94 -5.90 -16.19
N ILE A 156 22.08 -5.32 -15.81
CA ILE A 156 22.13 -4.19 -14.89
C ILE A 156 21.28 -3.00 -15.40
N GLU A 157 21.18 -2.82 -16.72
CA GLU A 157 20.36 -1.78 -17.35
C GLU A 157 18.86 -2.04 -17.19
N MET A 158 18.46 -3.32 -17.16
CA MET A 158 17.07 -3.71 -16.87
C MET A 158 16.72 -3.42 -15.41
N LEU A 159 17.62 -3.77 -14.48
CA LEU A 159 17.45 -3.42 -13.06
C LEU A 159 17.37 -1.89 -12.88
N ASP A 160 18.23 -1.13 -13.57
CA ASP A 160 18.20 0.33 -13.51
C ASP A 160 16.92 0.95 -14.07
N ASP A 161 16.41 0.43 -15.19
CA ASP A 161 15.13 0.87 -15.74
C ASP A 161 13.98 0.59 -14.77
N PHE A 162 13.94 -0.61 -14.17
CA PHE A 162 12.99 -0.97 -13.12
C PHE A 162 13.04 0.00 -11.94
N LEU A 163 14.22 0.18 -11.33
CA LEU A 163 14.39 1.03 -10.16
C LEU A 163 13.99 2.49 -10.44
N GLN A 164 14.37 3.04 -11.59
CA GLN A 164 14.06 4.42 -11.95
C GLN A 164 12.56 4.64 -12.16
N VAL A 165 11.92 3.77 -12.93
CA VAL A 165 10.48 3.87 -13.22
C VAL A 165 9.68 3.64 -11.96
N SER A 166 10.01 2.60 -11.20
CA SER A 166 9.26 2.24 -10.00
C SER A 166 9.34 3.35 -8.94
N MET A 167 10.54 3.84 -8.65
CA MET A 167 10.71 4.94 -7.69
C MET A 167 10.10 6.26 -8.16
N LYS A 168 10.12 6.55 -9.46
CA LYS A 168 9.43 7.73 -10.00
C LYS A 168 7.93 7.63 -9.74
N SER A 169 7.34 6.47 -10.01
CA SER A 169 5.91 6.21 -9.82
C SER A 169 5.52 6.31 -8.34
N LEU A 170 6.23 5.60 -7.45
CA LEU A 170 5.96 5.59 -6.00
C LEU A 170 6.04 6.99 -5.40
N LYS A 171 7.10 7.75 -5.73
CA LYS A 171 7.26 9.14 -5.26
C LYS A 171 6.12 10.03 -5.76
N ALA A 172 5.77 9.93 -7.04
CA ALA A 172 4.66 10.70 -7.59
C ALA A 172 3.33 10.36 -6.89
N GLY A 173 3.10 9.09 -6.59
CA GLY A 173 1.97 8.61 -5.79
C GLY A 173 1.92 9.28 -4.42
N LEU A 174 3.01 9.19 -3.66
CA LEU A 174 3.10 9.81 -2.33
C LEU A 174 2.85 11.32 -2.35
N ILE A 175 3.47 12.05 -3.29
CA ILE A 175 3.27 13.51 -3.38
C ILE A 175 1.82 13.86 -3.76
N SER A 176 1.17 13.05 -4.59
CA SER A 176 -0.25 13.24 -4.89
C SER A 176 -1.12 12.97 -3.66
N VAL A 177 -0.80 11.97 -2.84
CA VAL A 177 -1.47 11.72 -1.56
C VAL A 177 -1.35 12.92 -0.63
N PHE A 178 -0.14 13.48 -0.45
CA PHE A 178 0.02 14.71 0.34
C PHE A 178 -0.86 15.85 -0.18
N SER A 179 -0.89 16.06 -1.50
CA SER A 179 -1.75 17.10 -2.09
C SER A 179 -3.25 16.85 -1.86
N LYS A 180 -3.70 15.60 -1.81
CA LYS A 180 -5.09 15.25 -1.57
C LYS A 180 -5.47 15.43 -0.10
N LEU A 181 -4.62 14.99 0.82
CA LEU A 181 -4.82 15.19 2.26
C LEU A 181 -4.83 16.68 2.64
N VAL A 182 -3.99 17.51 2.00
CA VAL A 182 -4.05 18.97 2.17
C VAL A 182 -5.37 19.55 1.68
N LYS A 183 -5.87 19.11 0.53
CA LYS A 183 -7.16 19.57 -0.01
C LYS A 183 -8.35 19.16 0.85
N ALA A 184 -8.22 18.05 1.58
CA ALA A 184 -9.18 17.59 2.55
C ALA A 184 -8.99 18.26 3.93
N GLU A 185 -8.05 19.20 4.07
CA GLU A 185 -7.74 19.89 5.34
C GLU A 185 -7.34 18.95 6.48
N VAL A 186 -6.78 17.79 6.11
CA VAL A 186 -6.34 16.72 7.03
C VAL A 186 -4.91 16.95 7.50
N ILE A 187 -4.03 17.38 6.59
CA ILE A 187 -2.63 17.70 6.91
C ILE A 187 -2.23 19.08 6.38
N ILE A 188 -1.24 19.67 7.02
CA ILE A 188 -0.41 20.74 6.47
C ILE A 188 0.81 20.09 5.81
N HIS A 189 1.04 20.39 4.53
CA HIS A 189 2.22 19.94 3.77
C HIS A 189 3.12 21.12 3.44
N GLN A 190 4.38 21.05 3.85
CA GLN A 190 5.41 22.01 3.48
C GLN A 190 6.53 21.33 2.71
N LYS A 191 6.86 21.91 1.57
CA LYS A 191 7.98 21.46 0.73
C LYS A 191 9.19 22.37 0.98
N GLU A 192 10.31 21.77 1.34
CA GLU A 192 11.56 22.48 1.64
C GLU A 192 12.69 21.97 0.74
N LEU A 193 13.64 22.83 0.39
CA LEU A 193 14.84 22.40 -0.32
C LEU A 193 15.97 22.11 0.66
N TRP A 194 16.52 20.91 0.59
CA TRP A 194 17.59 20.41 1.44
C TRP A 194 18.82 20.05 0.60
N GLY A 195 19.99 20.07 1.24
CA GLY A 195 21.26 19.71 0.63
C GLY A 195 22.03 18.71 1.47
N CYS A 196 22.68 17.76 0.80
CA CYS A 196 23.70 16.90 1.38
C CYS A 196 25.06 17.54 1.15
N THR A 197 25.79 17.80 2.22
CA THR A 197 27.12 18.42 2.18
C THR A 197 28.20 17.39 1.79
N THR A 198 29.38 17.86 1.41
CA THR A 198 30.55 17.01 1.16
C THR A 198 30.93 16.12 2.37
N GLN A 199 30.57 16.56 3.58
CA GLN A 199 30.76 15.84 4.84
C GLN A 199 29.60 14.88 5.19
N ASN A 200 28.69 14.58 4.25
CA ASN A 200 27.50 13.74 4.46
C ASN A 200 26.49 14.28 5.49
N SER A 201 26.59 15.56 5.88
CA SER A 201 25.56 16.21 6.69
C SER A 201 24.41 16.72 5.83
N HIS A 202 23.17 16.52 6.27
CA HIS A 202 21.95 16.94 5.60
C HIS A 202 21.34 18.15 6.30
N ARG A 203 21.07 19.23 5.55
CA ARG A 203 20.44 20.44 6.11
C ARG A 203 19.52 21.14 5.13
N LYS A 204 18.60 21.94 5.67
CA LYS A 204 17.81 22.90 4.91
C LYS A 204 18.73 23.93 4.24
N LEU A 205 18.44 24.26 2.98
CA LEU A 205 19.18 25.26 2.22
C LEU A 205 18.63 26.66 2.49
N LYS A 206 19.53 27.64 2.59
CA LYS A 206 19.18 29.05 2.72
C LYS A 206 18.70 29.59 1.38
N GLN A 207 17.84 30.62 1.39
CA GLN A 207 17.31 31.21 0.14
C GLN A 207 18.41 31.64 -0.85
N LYS A 208 19.54 32.17 -0.35
CA LYS A 208 20.69 32.52 -1.17
C LYS A 208 21.24 31.31 -1.94
N GLU A 209 21.41 30.17 -1.25
CA GLU A 209 21.90 28.92 -1.85
C GLU A 209 20.89 28.37 -2.87
N ILE A 210 19.59 28.45 -2.59
CA ILE A 210 18.53 28.04 -3.52
C ILE A 210 18.60 28.86 -4.81
N ASN A 211 18.79 30.17 -4.69
CA ASN A 211 18.94 31.07 -5.83
C ASN A 211 20.23 30.75 -6.61
N GLU A 212 21.33 30.48 -5.92
CA GLU A 212 22.62 30.14 -6.53
C GLU A 212 22.57 28.81 -7.29
N ILE A 213 21.95 27.77 -6.73
CA ILE A 213 21.66 26.50 -7.44
C ILE A 213 20.87 26.76 -8.73
N SER A 214 19.88 27.64 -8.66
CA SER A 214 19.04 27.98 -9.82
C SER A 214 19.82 28.74 -10.89
N SER A 215 20.73 29.63 -10.47
CA SER A 215 21.66 30.35 -11.36
C SER A 215 22.65 29.40 -12.04
N ILE A 216 23.34 28.55 -11.27
CA ILE A 216 24.27 27.52 -11.79
C ILE A 216 23.55 26.66 -12.83
N ARG A 217 22.34 26.18 -12.50
CA ARG A 217 21.53 25.37 -13.42
C ARG A 217 21.25 26.11 -14.73
N SER A 218 20.83 27.37 -14.64
CA SER A 218 20.46 28.17 -15.82
C SER A 218 21.65 28.44 -16.73
N ILE A 219 22.81 28.79 -16.15
CA ILE A 219 24.07 29.00 -16.87
C ILE A 219 24.51 27.72 -17.60
N LEU A 220 24.49 26.58 -16.90
CA LEU A 220 24.90 25.31 -17.49
C LEU A 220 23.92 24.82 -18.56
N LEU A 221 22.61 25.03 -18.40
CA LEU A 221 21.62 24.71 -19.43
C LEU A 221 21.90 25.49 -20.72
N ALA A 222 22.21 26.79 -20.61
CA ALA A 222 22.58 27.63 -21.74
C ALA A 222 23.91 27.18 -22.37
N LYS A 223 24.94 26.93 -21.55
CA LYS A 223 26.27 26.45 -21.99
C LYS A 223 26.18 25.16 -22.82
N HIS A 224 25.36 24.21 -22.40
CA HIS A 224 25.21 22.92 -23.08
C HIS A 224 24.11 22.90 -24.16
N GLY A 225 23.42 24.03 -24.39
CA GLY A 225 22.34 24.11 -25.38
C GLY A 225 21.15 23.20 -25.08
N ILE A 226 20.84 22.97 -23.80
CA ILE A 226 19.81 22.03 -23.34
C ILE A 226 18.63 22.80 -22.76
N LYS A 227 17.40 22.42 -23.12
CA LYS A 227 16.22 22.95 -22.44
C LYS A 227 16.01 22.22 -21.10
N SER A 228 15.50 22.90 -20.08
CA SER A 228 15.23 22.28 -18.77
C SER A 228 14.39 20.99 -18.87
N ASN A 229 13.40 20.98 -19.77
CA ASN A 229 12.58 19.81 -20.03
C ASN A 229 13.31 18.68 -20.76
N GLU A 230 14.56 18.83 -21.19
CA GLU A 230 15.35 17.74 -21.82
C GLU A 230 16.27 17.02 -20.84
N LEU A 231 16.37 17.49 -19.58
CA LEU A 231 17.25 16.88 -18.56
C LEU A 231 16.92 15.42 -18.24
N PHE A 232 15.71 14.95 -18.58
CA PHE A 232 15.32 13.55 -18.46
C PHE A 232 15.97 12.65 -19.53
N LYS A 233 16.51 13.20 -20.62
CA LYS A 233 17.17 12.45 -21.69
C LYS A 233 18.58 12.05 -21.29
N THR A 234 18.71 11.21 -20.26
CA THR A 234 19.97 10.86 -19.59
C THR A 234 21.06 10.27 -20.50
N LYS A 235 20.69 9.79 -21.69
CA LYS A 235 21.62 9.27 -22.71
C LYS A 235 22.25 10.34 -23.60
N LYS A 236 21.62 11.50 -23.74
CA LYS A 236 22.12 12.61 -24.55
C LYS A 236 23.48 13.06 -23.99
N LYS A 237 24.51 13.15 -24.84
CA LYS A 237 25.91 13.43 -24.42
C LYS A 237 25.98 14.76 -23.65
N GLU A 238 25.26 15.75 -24.13
CA GLU A 238 25.12 17.08 -23.55
C GLU A 238 24.48 16.99 -22.16
N VAL A 239 23.44 16.16 -21.97
CA VAL A 239 22.80 15.98 -20.65
C VAL A 239 23.75 15.31 -19.66
N LYS A 240 24.58 14.35 -20.10
CA LYS A 240 25.61 13.74 -19.25
C LYS A 240 26.68 14.75 -18.85
N ALA A 241 27.16 15.55 -19.79
CA ALA A 241 28.14 16.61 -19.54
C ALA A 241 27.58 17.66 -18.58
N PHE A 242 26.35 18.13 -18.82
CA PHE A 242 25.62 19.03 -17.93
C PHE A 242 25.55 18.48 -16.50
N LYS A 243 25.13 17.22 -16.31
CA LYS A 243 24.98 16.64 -14.96
C LYS A 243 26.31 16.60 -14.21
N ARG A 244 27.38 16.14 -14.88
CA ARG A 244 28.72 16.08 -14.30
C ARG A 244 29.22 17.46 -13.88
N GLU A 245 29.09 18.45 -14.75
CA GLU A 245 29.50 19.83 -14.44
C GLU A 245 28.63 20.46 -13.35
N PHE A 246 27.33 20.18 -13.36
CA PHE A 246 26.41 20.67 -12.33
C PHE A 246 26.80 20.14 -10.94
N ASP A 247 27.10 18.85 -10.81
CA ASP A 247 27.54 18.26 -9.54
C ASP A 247 28.90 18.85 -9.08
N GLN A 248 29.82 19.10 -10.02
CA GLN A 248 31.10 19.77 -9.72
C GLN A 248 30.93 21.20 -9.23
N GLU A 249 30.06 21.99 -9.87
CA GLU A 249 29.79 23.37 -9.45
C GLU A 249 29.04 23.43 -8.12
N LEU A 250 28.11 22.51 -7.85
CA LEU A 250 27.48 22.38 -6.53
C LEU A 250 28.52 22.11 -5.43
N GLN A 251 29.48 21.22 -5.70
CA GLN A 251 30.53 20.90 -4.75
C GLN A 251 31.49 22.09 -4.55
N LYS A 252 31.92 22.73 -5.63
CA LYS A 252 32.90 23.82 -5.61
C LYS A 252 32.35 25.12 -5.02
N GLN A 253 31.14 25.53 -5.41
CA GLN A 253 30.57 26.82 -5.02
C GLN A 253 29.81 26.74 -3.70
N LEU A 254 29.14 25.62 -3.42
CA LEU A 254 28.21 25.50 -2.29
C LEU A 254 28.61 24.42 -1.27
N GLY A 255 29.65 23.63 -1.54
CA GLY A 255 30.04 22.52 -0.66
C GLY A 255 29.00 21.40 -0.60
N LEU A 256 28.16 21.26 -1.63
CA LEU A 256 27.07 20.29 -1.68
C LEU A 256 27.39 19.12 -2.62
N LYS A 257 27.09 17.89 -2.20
CA LYS A 257 27.08 16.70 -3.06
C LYS A 257 25.86 16.68 -3.96
N PHE A 258 24.70 17.00 -3.40
CA PHE A 258 23.43 17.09 -4.12
C PHE A 258 22.40 17.88 -3.30
N SER A 259 21.35 18.36 -3.98
CA SER A 259 20.17 18.93 -3.35
C SER A 259 18.91 18.11 -3.67
N TYR A 260 17.93 18.16 -2.79
CA TYR A 260 16.69 17.39 -2.91
C TYR A 260 15.52 18.10 -2.24
N ASP A 261 14.31 17.74 -2.68
CA ASP A 261 13.07 18.16 -2.06
C ASP A 261 12.82 17.32 -0.79
N ALA A 262 12.68 17.99 0.34
CA ALA A 262 12.19 17.42 1.59
C ALA A 262 10.72 17.82 1.80
N HIS A 263 9.97 16.90 2.38
CA HIS A 263 8.55 17.03 2.61
C HIS A 263 8.28 16.92 4.12
N LEU A 264 7.69 17.98 4.68
CA LEU A 264 7.17 18.02 6.03
C LEU A 264 5.65 17.89 5.95
N CYS A 265 5.10 16.95 6.71
CA CYS A 265 3.67 16.75 6.86
C CYS A 265 3.35 16.78 8.34
N VAL A 266 2.31 17.50 8.73
CA VAL A 266 1.77 17.51 10.09
C VAL A 266 0.24 17.47 10.02
N ILE A 267 -0.42 16.76 10.94
CA ILE A 267 -1.87 16.73 11.07
C ILE A 267 -2.35 18.14 11.43
N GLN A 268 -3.42 18.58 10.79
CA GLN A 268 -4.05 19.88 11.02
C GLN A 268 -5.01 19.81 12.22
N GLU A 269 -4.99 20.81 13.10
CA GLU A 269 -5.78 20.85 14.35
C GLU A 269 -7.28 21.15 14.17
N SER A 270 -7.81 21.14 12.94
CA SER A 270 -9.23 21.37 12.72
C SER A 270 -10.04 20.09 12.91
N ASP A 271 -10.84 20.04 13.98
CA ASP A 271 -11.75 18.93 14.31
C ASP A 271 -12.65 18.52 13.13
N LEU A 272 -13.11 19.51 12.33
CA LEU A 272 -14.00 19.30 11.19
C LEU A 272 -13.34 18.51 10.04
N GLY A 273 -12.14 18.89 9.60
CA GLY A 273 -11.49 18.27 8.44
C GLY A 273 -11.08 16.81 8.68
N MET A 274 -10.62 16.50 9.90
CA MET A 274 -10.29 15.14 10.30
C MET A 274 -11.54 14.27 10.48
N HIS A 275 -12.58 14.78 11.13
CA HIS A 275 -13.81 14.03 11.34
C HIS A 275 -14.53 13.76 10.02
N ASP A 276 -14.65 14.74 9.13
CA ASP A 276 -15.27 14.56 7.82
C ASP A 276 -14.48 13.58 6.95
N TYR A 277 -13.15 13.61 7.03
CA TYR A 277 -12.30 12.66 6.32
C TYR A 277 -12.48 11.23 6.83
N LEU A 278 -12.41 11.02 8.15
CA LEU A 278 -12.60 9.72 8.78
C LEU A 278 -14.04 9.19 8.55
N GLN A 279 -15.04 10.07 8.60
CA GLN A 279 -16.42 9.72 8.28
C GLN A 279 -16.57 9.34 6.80
N SER A 280 -15.93 10.07 5.88
CA SER A 280 -15.95 9.74 4.44
C SER A 280 -15.25 8.41 4.09
N ILE A 281 -14.37 7.93 4.98
CA ILE A 281 -13.78 6.59 4.90
C ILE A 281 -14.77 5.55 5.41
N ARG A 282 -15.40 5.82 6.57
CA ARG A 282 -16.40 4.96 7.21
C ARG A 282 -17.64 4.74 6.34
N ASP A 283 -18.13 5.80 5.68
CA ASP A 283 -19.34 5.78 4.84
C ASP A 283 -19.18 5.00 3.53
N LYS A 284 -17.95 4.63 3.13
CA LYS A 284 -17.68 3.88 1.89
C LYS A 284 -17.82 2.36 2.03
N GLU A 285 -18.40 1.85 3.12
CA GLU A 285 -18.34 0.42 3.50
C GLU A 285 -16.91 -0.14 3.58
N ILE A 286 -15.90 0.73 3.62
CA ILE A 286 -14.50 0.38 3.91
C ILE A 286 -14.36 0.43 5.44
N SER A 287 -15.08 -0.46 6.10
CA SER A 287 -15.07 -0.56 7.56
C SER A 287 -13.68 -1.01 8.05
N GLU A 288 -13.29 -0.43 9.19
CA GLU A 288 -12.14 -0.75 10.08
C GLU A 288 -10.80 0.01 9.96
N PHE A 289 -10.44 0.65 8.85
CA PHE A 289 -8.99 0.84 8.62
C PHE A 289 -8.29 2.14 9.05
N ALA A 290 -8.97 3.13 9.63
CA ALA A 290 -8.36 4.47 9.75
C ALA A 290 -7.99 4.95 11.16
N ILE A 291 -8.45 4.31 12.25
CA ILE A 291 -8.30 4.89 13.61
C ILE A 291 -7.47 4.01 14.57
N ASP A 292 -7.40 2.68 14.36
CA ASP A 292 -6.62 1.75 15.19
C ASP A 292 -5.80 0.75 14.37
N LEU A 293 -4.86 1.26 13.56
CA LEU A 293 -3.92 0.38 12.88
C LEU A 293 -2.92 -0.18 13.91
N THR A 294 -3.21 -1.37 14.44
CA THR A 294 -2.19 -2.20 15.10
C THR A 294 -1.03 -2.45 14.13
N ASP A 295 0.15 -2.80 14.63
CA ASP A 295 1.33 -3.08 13.78
C ASP A 295 1.05 -4.18 12.73
N MET A 296 0.17 -5.14 13.06
CA MET A 296 -0.31 -6.14 12.11
C MET A 296 -1.11 -5.52 10.97
N PHE A 297 -2.02 -4.59 11.26
CA PHE A 297 -2.82 -3.92 10.23
C PHE A 297 -1.97 -2.99 9.35
N VAL A 298 -0.97 -2.29 9.90
CA VAL A 298 -0.02 -1.48 9.09
C VAL A 298 0.72 -2.36 8.10
N SER A 299 1.15 -3.54 8.55
CA SER A 299 1.84 -4.53 7.72
C SER A 299 0.93 -5.04 6.59
N SER A 300 -0.31 -5.41 6.91
CA SER A 300 -1.32 -5.82 5.93
C SER A 300 -1.62 -4.72 4.92
N MET A 301 -1.86 -3.49 5.39
CA MET A 301 -2.15 -2.33 4.53
C MET A 301 -0.99 -2.02 3.57
N THR A 302 0.24 -2.10 4.08
CA THR A 302 1.45 -1.94 3.28
C THR A 302 1.56 -3.03 2.21
N GLN A 303 1.20 -4.28 2.54
CA GLN A 303 1.21 -5.36 1.57
C GLN A 303 0.11 -5.19 0.52
N VAL A 304 -1.12 -4.80 0.90
CA VAL A 304 -2.21 -4.48 -0.03
C VAL A 304 -1.77 -3.39 -1.01
N TYR A 305 -1.20 -2.29 -0.50
CA TYR A 305 -0.64 -1.23 -1.34
C TYR A 305 0.40 -1.76 -2.32
N LYS A 306 1.34 -2.57 -1.82
CA LYS A 306 2.43 -3.15 -2.62
C LYS A 306 1.89 -4.03 -3.73
N ASP A 307 0.91 -4.88 -3.44
CA ASP A 307 0.31 -5.81 -4.40
C ASP A 307 -0.48 -5.05 -5.48
N GLU A 308 -1.31 -4.08 -5.10
CA GLU A 308 -2.03 -3.25 -6.08
C GLU A 308 -1.05 -2.50 -6.99
N TYR A 309 -0.02 -1.89 -6.39
CA TYR A 309 1.04 -1.21 -7.11
C TYR A 309 1.77 -2.16 -8.07
N GLY A 310 2.09 -3.38 -7.60
CA GLY A 310 2.78 -4.39 -8.38
C GLY A 310 1.99 -4.81 -9.61
N GLU A 311 0.71 -5.10 -9.46
CA GLU A 311 -0.16 -5.47 -10.58
C GLU A 311 -0.27 -4.34 -11.61
N ARG A 312 -0.47 -3.09 -11.17
CA ARG A 312 -0.47 -1.96 -12.11
C ARG A 312 0.89 -1.75 -12.77
N SER A 313 1.98 -1.90 -12.02
CA SER A 313 3.34 -1.74 -12.54
C SER A 313 3.64 -2.79 -13.63
N LEU A 314 3.20 -4.03 -13.41
CA LEU A 314 3.32 -5.11 -14.37
C LEU A 314 2.45 -4.89 -15.62
N GLU A 315 1.22 -4.41 -15.47
CA GLU A 315 0.35 -4.03 -16.58
C GLU A 315 1.04 -2.98 -17.48
N LEU A 316 1.59 -1.92 -16.87
CA LEU A 316 2.32 -0.87 -17.59
C LEU A 316 3.61 -1.40 -18.24
N ALA A 317 4.30 -2.34 -17.60
CA ALA A 317 5.48 -2.98 -18.18
C ALA A 317 5.11 -3.82 -19.42
N ARG A 318 4.00 -4.57 -19.37
CA ARG A 318 3.45 -5.32 -20.52
C ARG A 318 3.02 -4.39 -21.65
N GLU A 319 2.42 -3.24 -21.35
CA GLU A 319 2.13 -2.22 -22.36
C GLU A 319 3.40 -1.63 -22.96
N ARG A 320 4.41 -1.32 -22.13
CA ARG A 320 5.69 -0.78 -22.57
C ARG A 320 6.47 -1.78 -23.44
N GLU A 321 6.37 -3.07 -23.16
CA GLU A 321 7.00 -4.13 -23.95
C GLU A 321 6.53 -4.13 -25.41
N LYS A 322 5.23 -3.88 -25.63
CA LYS A 322 4.64 -3.77 -26.98
C LYS A 322 5.25 -2.61 -27.79
N ASN A 323 5.80 -1.59 -27.12
CA ASN A 323 6.45 -0.46 -27.76
C ASN A 323 7.97 -0.67 -27.87
N ILE A 324 8.41 -1.13 -29.03
CA ILE A 324 9.83 -1.38 -29.36
C ILE A 324 10.57 -0.17 -29.95
N THR A 325 9.87 0.93 -30.27
CA THR A 325 10.45 2.09 -30.99
C THR A 325 10.82 3.24 -30.06
N ASN A 326 10.70 3.07 -28.74
CA ASN A 326 11.03 4.13 -27.79
C ASN A 326 12.54 4.44 -27.80
N VAL A 327 12.87 5.63 -28.31
CA VAL A 327 14.24 6.14 -28.45
C VAL A 327 14.98 6.24 -27.11
N SER A 328 14.25 6.35 -26.00
CA SER A 328 14.85 6.45 -24.66
C SER A 328 15.28 5.10 -24.06
N ASP A 329 14.83 3.96 -24.61
CA ASP A 329 15.19 2.62 -24.12
C ASP A 329 16.64 2.27 -24.42
N THR A 330 17.29 1.48 -23.54
CA THR A 330 18.66 1.02 -23.80
C THR A 330 18.64 -0.08 -24.84
N ASP A 331 19.78 -0.37 -25.46
CA ASP A 331 19.84 -1.44 -26.45
C ASP A 331 19.52 -2.79 -25.78
N ARG A 332 19.92 -2.98 -24.52
CA ARG A 332 19.48 -4.14 -23.74
C ARG A 332 17.97 -4.18 -23.54
N VAL A 333 17.35 -3.09 -23.10
CA VAL A 333 15.89 -3.02 -22.91
C VAL A 333 15.14 -3.27 -24.22
N LYS A 334 15.59 -2.68 -25.33
CA LYS A 334 15.00 -2.92 -26.66
C LYS A 334 15.10 -4.40 -27.05
N ASN A 335 16.26 -5.01 -26.88
CA ASN A 335 16.46 -6.43 -27.18
C ASN A 335 15.56 -7.31 -26.30
N LEU A 336 15.45 -7.04 -25.00
CA LEU A 336 14.55 -7.75 -24.10
C LEU A 336 13.09 -7.65 -24.54
N LYS A 337 12.64 -6.49 -25.02
CA LYS A 337 11.29 -6.31 -25.56
C LYS A 337 11.04 -7.09 -26.84
N ILE A 338 12.00 -7.07 -27.77
CA ILE A 338 11.94 -7.86 -29.02
C ILE A 338 11.82 -9.36 -28.69
N MET A 339 12.58 -9.82 -27.70
CA MET A 339 12.55 -11.21 -27.23
C MET A 339 11.36 -11.54 -26.32
N LYS A 340 10.48 -10.56 -26.01
CA LYS A 340 9.36 -10.70 -25.05
C LYS A 340 9.79 -11.18 -23.65
N GLN A 341 10.97 -10.74 -23.21
CA GLN A 341 11.56 -11.05 -21.90
C GLN A 341 11.50 -9.86 -20.93
N TYR A 342 11.12 -8.66 -21.40
CA TYR A 342 11.08 -7.45 -20.57
C TYR A 342 10.02 -7.54 -19.46
N ALA A 343 8.76 -7.85 -19.81
CA ALA A 343 7.70 -7.96 -18.82
C ALA A 343 7.89 -9.15 -17.85
N PRO A 344 8.33 -10.35 -18.29
CA PRO A 344 8.69 -11.43 -17.38
C PRO A 344 9.81 -11.06 -16.39
N MET A 345 10.88 -10.40 -16.86
CA MET A 345 11.93 -9.92 -15.95
C MET A 345 11.40 -8.87 -14.97
N TRP A 346 10.50 -7.98 -15.43
CA TRP A 346 9.83 -6.99 -14.58
C TRP A 346 9.03 -7.65 -13.46
N GLU A 347 8.25 -8.68 -13.78
CA GLU A 347 7.46 -9.44 -12.81
C GLU A 347 8.32 -10.08 -11.73
N LEU A 348 9.45 -10.68 -12.13
CA LEU A 348 10.40 -11.28 -11.18
C LEU A 348 11.05 -10.22 -10.29
N LEU A 349 11.32 -9.02 -10.82
CA LEU A 349 11.81 -7.89 -10.02
C LEU A 349 10.76 -7.40 -9.02
N LEU A 350 9.48 -7.33 -9.40
CA LEU A 350 8.40 -6.99 -8.47
C LEU A 350 8.33 -7.99 -7.31
N GLY A 351 8.40 -9.29 -7.60
CA GLY A 351 8.47 -10.32 -6.56
C GLY A 351 9.74 -10.21 -5.68
N TYR A 352 10.90 -9.97 -6.30
CA TYR A 352 12.17 -9.84 -5.58
C TYR A 352 12.16 -8.67 -4.57
N PHE A 353 11.52 -7.56 -4.91
CA PHE A 353 11.40 -6.37 -4.07
C PHE A 353 10.10 -6.31 -3.25
N GLY A 354 9.31 -7.40 -3.21
CA GLY A 354 8.14 -7.52 -2.35
C GLY A 354 6.89 -6.76 -2.81
N PHE A 355 6.85 -6.28 -4.05
CA PHE A 355 5.65 -5.68 -4.66
C PHE A 355 4.67 -6.69 -5.23
N LYS A 356 4.97 -7.98 -5.08
CA LYS A 356 4.06 -9.05 -5.44
C LYS A 356 4.14 -10.11 -4.36
N GLY A 357 3.10 -10.21 -3.54
CA GLY A 357 3.00 -11.21 -2.50
C GLY A 357 3.11 -12.62 -3.08
N SER A 358 3.69 -13.55 -2.30
CA SER A 358 3.55 -14.99 -2.54
C SER A 358 2.19 -15.51 -2.06
N ILE A 359 1.18 -14.64 -1.97
CA ILE A 359 -0.18 -15.01 -1.62
C ILE A 359 -0.69 -15.81 -2.81
N LYS A 360 -0.74 -17.14 -2.64
CA LYS A 360 -1.43 -18.06 -3.53
C LYS A 360 -2.85 -17.52 -3.69
N SER A 361 -3.12 -16.88 -4.82
CA SER A 361 -4.49 -16.67 -5.26
C SER A 361 -5.09 -18.07 -5.39
N ASN A 362 -6.06 -18.40 -4.52
CA ASN A 362 -6.92 -19.55 -4.74
C ASN A 362 -7.64 -19.31 -6.08
N PRO A 363 -7.42 -20.12 -7.13
CA PRO A 363 -8.22 -20.05 -8.34
C PRO A 363 -9.51 -20.82 -8.06
N SER A 364 -10.43 -20.23 -7.31
CA SER A 364 -11.79 -20.75 -7.15
C SER A 364 -12.75 -19.59 -6.96
N ALA A 365 -12.86 -18.80 -8.02
CA ALA A 365 -14.03 -17.97 -8.31
C ALA A 365 -14.25 -17.96 -9.83
N VAL A 366 -14.31 -19.15 -10.43
CA VAL A 366 -15.02 -19.35 -11.69
C VAL A 366 -16.12 -20.34 -11.34
N GLY A 367 -17.35 -19.82 -11.24
CA GLY A 367 -18.52 -20.66 -11.05
C GLY A 367 -18.57 -21.72 -12.17
N PRO A 368 -18.94 -22.96 -11.86
CA PRO A 368 -19.06 -23.97 -12.91
C PRO A 368 -20.17 -23.55 -13.88
N GLU A 369 -19.82 -23.43 -15.16
CA GLU A 369 -20.81 -23.41 -16.24
C GLU A 369 -21.68 -24.68 -16.16
N PRO A 370 -22.99 -24.56 -16.41
CA PRO A 370 -23.90 -25.70 -16.31
C PRO A 370 -23.61 -26.67 -17.45
N LYS A 371 -23.21 -27.90 -17.12
CA LYS A 371 -23.21 -29.02 -18.06
C LYS A 371 -24.63 -29.56 -18.21
N PRO A 372 -25.04 -29.95 -19.43
CA PRO A 372 -26.39 -30.42 -19.70
C PRO A 372 -26.63 -31.81 -19.09
N GLU A 373 -27.86 -32.01 -18.64
CA GLU A 373 -28.42 -33.27 -18.16
C GLU A 373 -28.21 -34.41 -19.16
N PRO A 374 -27.84 -35.62 -18.69
CA PRO A 374 -28.15 -36.85 -19.37
C PRO A 374 -29.33 -37.56 -18.69
N GLU A 375 -30.31 -37.94 -19.52
CA GLU A 375 -31.47 -38.77 -19.15
C GLU A 375 -31.08 -40.15 -18.57
N PRO A 376 -31.97 -40.79 -17.78
CA PRO A 376 -31.66 -41.98 -17.00
C PRO A 376 -31.99 -43.28 -17.73
N LYS A 377 -31.18 -44.32 -17.52
CA LYS A 377 -31.44 -45.79 -17.53
C LYS A 377 -30.10 -46.52 -17.76
N ALA A 378 -29.78 -47.69 -17.22
CA ALA A 378 -30.51 -48.66 -16.41
C ALA A 378 -29.49 -49.47 -15.57
N CYS A 379 -30.05 -50.16 -14.58
CA CYS A 379 -29.45 -51.09 -13.63
C CYS A 379 -28.75 -52.29 -14.31
N GLU A 380 -27.61 -52.74 -13.77
CA GLU A 380 -27.30 -54.17 -13.69
C GLU A 380 -26.27 -54.45 -12.57
N THR A 381 -26.59 -55.47 -11.79
CA THR A 381 -25.88 -55.95 -10.59
C THR A 381 -25.22 -57.30 -10.90
N THR A 382 -24.04 -57.56 -10.33
CA THR A 382 -23.43 -58.86 -9.96
C THR A 382 -21.96 -58.57 -9.64
N GLY A 383 -21.26 -59.08 -8.62
CA GLY A 383 -21.51 -60.09 -7.60
C GLY A 383 -20.18 -60.81 -7.28
N LYS A 384 -19.86 -60.96 -5.98
CA LYS A 384 -18.91 -61.91 -5.31
C LYS A 384 -17.42 -61.49 -5.26
N ILE A 385 -16.85 -61.24 -4.07
CA ILE A 385 -16.42 -62.13 -2.94
C ILE A 385 -15.19 -62.98 -3.29
N GLY A 386 -14.10 -62.75 -2.55
CA GLY A 386 -12.93 -63.62 -2.40
C GLY A 386 -12.01 -63.07 -1.31
N ASP A 387 -11.68 -63.92 -0.35
CA ASP A 387 -11.29 -63.61 1.03
C ASP A 387 -9.87 -64.16 1.33
N VAL A 388 -9.29 -63.73 2.47
CA VAL A 388 -8.18 -64.36 3.24
C VAL A 388 -6.71 -64.21 2.77
N GLN A 389 -5.88 -63.49 3.54
CA GLN A 389 -4.79 -64.02 4.41
C GLN A 389 -3.82 -62.91 4.90
N GLN A 390 -3.91 -62.59 6.20
CA GLN A 390 -2.82 -62.14 7.07
C GLN A 390 -2.38 -63.35 7.93
N PRO A 391 -1.14 -63.48 8.46
CA PRO A 391 -0.73 -62.67 9.63
C PRO A 391 0.79 -62.44 9.86
N ASN A 392 1.10 -61.43 10.68
CA ASN A 392 2.10 -61.41 11.77
C ASN A 392 2.14 -59.97 12.34
N GLN A 393 1.42 -59.62 13.42
CA GLN A 393 1.65 -59.89 14.85
C GLN A 393 2.94 -59.33 15.48
N ALA A 394 2.70 -58.71 16.65
CA ALA A 394 3.59 -58.24 17.73
C ALA A 394 4.23 -56.84 17.54
N ALA A 395 4.08 -55.85 18.44
CA ALA A 395 3.51 -55.79 19.78
C ALA A 395 3.05 -54.34 20.08
N LYS A 396 1.78 -54.11 20.44
CA LYS A 396 1.26 -53.79 21.79
C LYS A 396 1.85 -52.53 22.44
N LYS A 397 1.06 -51.44 22.53
CA LYS A 397 0.18 -51.03 23.66
C LYS A 397 1.00 -50.33 24.76
N ILE A 398 0.69 -49.12 25.19
CA ILE A 398 -0.48 -48.79 26.03
C ILE A 398 -1.09 -47.43 25.64
N MET A 399 -2.39 -47.33 25.91
CA MET A 399 -3.39 -46.39 25.44
C MET A 399 -4.19 -45.90 26.67
N LEU A 400 -4.79 -44.71 26.56
CA LEU A 400 -6.08 -44.29 27.16
C LEU A 400 -6.15 -43.97 28.67
N VAL A 401 -7.03 -43.11 29.20
CA VAL A 401 -8.16 -42.28 28.70
C VAL A 401 -8.38 -41.21 29.81
N HIS A 402 -8.52 -39.92 29.52
CA HIS A 402 -9.77 -39.17 29.22
C HIS A 402 -10.73 -38.92 30.41
N ARG A 403 -11.13 -37.64 30.50
CA ARG A 403 -12.48 -37.10 30.66
C ARG A 403 -12.96 -36.54 32.02
N GLU A 404 -13.27 -35.23 31.93
CA GLU A 404 -14.53 -34.55 32.29
C GLU A 404 -14.73 -33.87 33.66
N GLN A 405 -14.74 -32.52 33.55
CA GLN A 405 -15.81 -31.58 33.91
C GLN A 405 -15.95 -30.99 35.33
N GLN A 406 -15.93 -29.63 35.29
CA GLN A 406 -16.82 -28.66 35.94
C GLN A 406 -16.68 -28.32 37.43
N GLY A 407 -16.58 -27.01 37.70
CA GLY A 407 -17.28 -26.40 38.83
C GLY A 407 -16.50 -25.45 39.76
N ILE A 408 -16.46 -24.16 39.41
CA ILE A 408 -16.78 -22.99 40.28
C ILE A 408 -16.00 -22.79 41.62
N ALA A 409 -15.09 -21.81 41.57
CA ALA A 409 -14.96 -20.59 42.40
C ALA A 409 -14.42 -20.54 43.86
N PHE A 410 -13.70 -19.42 44.07
CA PHE A 410 -13.35 -18.65 45.28
C PHE A 410 -12.21 -19.08 46.22
N ALA A 411 -11.21 -18.19 46.29
CA ALA A 411 -10.46 -17.65 47.43
C ALA A 411 -10.25 -18.50 48.70
N ASP A 412 -8.98 -18.80 49.02
CA ASP A 412 -8.26 -18.23 50.18
C ASP A 412 -6.89 -18.90 50.37
N LYS A 413 -5.87 -18.12 50.72
CA LYS A 413 -4.60 -18.60 51.31
C LYS A 413 -4.78 -18.64 52.85
N PRO A 414 -3.80 -19.08 53.64
CA PRO A 414 -3.12 -20.39 53.70
C PRO A 414 -3.11 -20.90 55.17
N ASN A 415 -3.12 -22.21 55.46
CA ASN A 415 -2.55 -22.72 56.72
C ASN A 415 -2.56 -24.25 56.80
N VAL A 416 -1.39 -24.90 56.77
CA VAL A 416 -1.13 -26.12 57.56
C VAL A 416 0.38 -26.19 57.84
N GLU A 417 0.72 -26.17 59.12
CA GLU A 417 2.03 -26.43 59.73
C GLU A 417 2.39 -27.94 59.73
N PRO A 418 3.66 -28.30 59.95
CA PRO A 418 4.31 -29.49 59.38
C PRO A 418 4.00 -30.79 60.16
N SER A 419 3.66 -31.86 59.44
CA SER A 419 3.56 -33.20 60.03
C SER A 419 4.94 -33.86 60.09
N GLU A 420 5.35 -34.15 61.32
CA GLU A 420 6.46 -35.00 61.74
C GLU A 420 6.52 -36.31 60.95
N TYR A 421 7.53 -36.47 60.09
CA TYR A 421 8.27 -37.71 59.77
C TYR A 421 9.28 -37.39 58.66
N CYS A 422 10.35 -36.67 59.00
CA CYS A 422 11.58 -36.62 58.21
C CYS A 422 12.77 -36.67 59.16
N ASN A 423 13.52 -37.76 59.08
CA ASN A 423 14.78 -38.01 59.77
C ASN A 423 15.70 -36.81 59.47
N ALA A 424 16.29 -36.18 60.50
CA ALA A 424 17.05 -34.94 60.33
C ALA A 424 18.17 -35.07 59.27
N GLU A 425 18.80 -36.23 59.14
CA GLU A 425 19.80 -36.50 58.08
C GLU A 425 19.19 -36.58 56.67
N GLY A 426 18.02 -37.19 56.51
CA GLY A 426 17.32 -37.26 55.21
C GLY A 426 16.75 -35.90 54.78
N TYR A 427 16.46 -35.01 55.73
CA TYR A 427 16.01 -33.65 55.43
C TYR A 427 17.14 -32.78 54.86
N TYR A 428 18.37 -32.91 55.38
CA TYR A 428 19.52 -32.19 54.84
C TYR A 428 19.98 -32.74 53.48
N GLU A 429 19.91 -34.06 53.28
CA GLU A 429 20.22 -34.69 51.99
C GLU A 429 19.15 -34.32 50.92
N TYR A 430 17.88 -34.28 51.30
CA TYR A 430 16.80 -33.76 50.45
C TYR A 430 17.01 -32.28 50.09
N LEU A 431 17.37 -31.42 51.05
CA LEU A 431 17.61 -30.00 50.79
C LEU A 431 18.83 -29.79 49.87
N ALA A 432 19.92 -30.53 50.06
CA ALA A 432 21.09 -30.47 49.18
C ALA A 432 20.75 -30.94 47.76
N THR A 433 19.98 -32.03 47.63
CA THR A 433 19.52 -32.53 46.31
C THR A 433 18.58 -31.52 45.63
N MET A 434 17.72 -30.85 46.38
CA MET A 434 16.82 -29.82 45.85
C MET A 434 17.56 -28.55 45.46
N GLU A 435 18.67 -28.22 46.12
CA GLU A 435 19.53 -27.10 45.76
C GLU A 435 20.33 -27.39 44.49
N ASP A 436 20.89 -28.60 44.35
CA ASP A 436 21.54 -29.07 43.11
C ASP A 436 20.57 -29.08 41.92
N ILE A 437 19.35 -29.59 42.11
CA ILE A 437 18.29 -29.55 41.08
C ILE A 437 17.89 -28.10 40.76
N SER A 438 17.82 -27.22 41.75
CA SER A 438 17.46 -25.82 41.54
C SER A 438 18.54 -25.03 40.81
N ASP A 439 19.82 -25.37 41.03
CA ASP A 439 20.94 -24.79 40.30
C ASP A 439 21.05 -25.36 38.88
N GLU A 440 20.75 -26.65 38.67
CA GLU A 440 20.65 -27.25 37.34
C GLU A 440 19.47 -26.67 36.54
N ILE A 441 18.32 -26.42 37.18
CA ILE A 441 17.19 -25.70 36.57
C ILE A 441 17.59 -24.26 36.22
N ARG A 442 18.29 -23.55 37.10
CA ARG A 442 18.76 -22.18 36.82
C ARG A 442 19.74 -22.15 35.66
N GLU A 443 20.68 -23.10 35.60
CA GLU A 443 21.62 -23.23 34.48
C GLU A 443 20.89 -23.60 33.18
N TYR A 444 19.86 -24.45 33.26
CA TYR A 444 19.04 -24.81 32.10
C TYR A 444 18.13 -23.65 31.65
N GLU A 445 17.59 -22.85 32.56
CA GLU A 445 16.80 -21.64 32.29
C GLU A 445 17.68 -20.51 31.73
N ASP A 446 18.90 -20.31 32.24
CA ASP A 446 19.86 -19.34 31.69
C ASP A 446 20.33 -19.76 30.29
N LYS A 447 20.44 -21.07 30.03
CA LYS A 447 20.94 -21.60 28.76
C LYS A 447 19.84 -21.79 27.71
N TYR A 448 18.61 -22.07 28.11
CA TYR A 448 17.52 -22.46 27.22
C TYR A 448 16.15 -21.83 27.53
N GLY A 449 16.02 -21.00 28.57
CA GLY A 449 14.74 -20.52 29.10
C GLY A 449 13.89 -19.78 28.08
N ASP A 450 14.50 -18.90 27.28
CA ASP A 450 13.79 -18.18 26.20
C ASP A 450 13.40 -19.10 25.04
N GLU A 451 14.22 -20.09 24.70
CA GLU A 451 13.94 -21.06 23.62
C GLU A 451 12.91 -22.12 24.03
N ALA A 452 12.91 -22.57 25.28
CA ALA A 452 11.95 -23.54 25.81
C ALA A 452 10.54 -22.94 25.95
N MET A 453 10.43 -21.68 26.41
CA MET A 453 9.17 -20.94 26.42
C MET A 453 8.64 -20.68 25.00
N GLN A 454 9.53 -20.37 24.05
CA GLN A 454 9.13 -20.24 22.64
C GLN A 454 8.65 -21.57 22.07
N ARG A 455 9.31 -22.70 22.37
CA ARG A 455 8.88 -24.03 21.93
C ARG A 455 7.57 -24.48 22.57
N LEU A 456 7.31 -24.16 23.85
CA LEU A 456 6.02 -24.43 24.50
C LEU A 456 4.90 -23.57 23.94
N LYS A 457 5.14 -22.29 23.65
CA LYS A 457 4.18 -21.41 22.96
C LYS A 457 3.89 -21.90 21.54
N VAL A 458 4.92 -22.32 20.82
CA VAL A 458 4.78 -22.88 19.47
C VAL A 458 4.05 -24.23 19.50
N ASN A 459 4.32 -25.11 20.47
CA ASN A 459 3.60 -26.37 20.60
C ASN A 459 2.14 -26.16 21.03
N GLY A 460 1.85 -25.17 21.89
CA GLY A 460 0.49 -24.76 22.23
C GLY A 460 -0.28 -24.24 21.02
N LEU A 461 0.34 -23.38 20.22
CA LEU A 461 -0.21 -22.89 18.94
C LEU A 461 -0.39 -24.01 17.92
N ILE A 462 0.55 -24.95 17.83
CA ILE A 462 0.44 -26.12 16.93
C ILE A 462 -0.72 -27.02 17.38
N MET A 463 -0.92 -27.23 18.68
CA MET A 463 -2.06 -27.99 19.22
C MET A 463 -3.41 -27.30 18.94
N GLU A 464 -3.46 -25.96 19.01
CA GLU A 464 -4.64 -25.17 18.63
C GLU A 464 -4.90 -25.23 17.13
N MET A 465 -3.84 -25.18 16.31
CA MET A 465 -3.92 -25.27 14.84
C MET A 465 -4.19 -26.68 14.32
N THR A 466 -3.95 -27.73 15.11
CA THR A 466 -4.23 -29.14 14.74
C THR A 466 -5.57 -29.65 15.26
N LYS A 467 -6.35 -28.81 15.96
CA LYS A 467 -7.74 -29.12 16.25
C LYS A 467 -8.50 -29.04 14.93
N GLU A 468 -9.00 -30.17 14.44
CA GLU A 468 -9.89 -30.22 13.28
C GLU A 468 -11.21 -29.51 13.66
N VAL A 469 -11.22 -28.19 13.48
CA VAL A 469 -12.42 -27.36 13.58
C VAL A 469 -12.91 -27.14 12.17
N THR A 470 -14.17 -27.48 11.92
CA THR A 470 -14.76 -27.25 10.60
C THR A 470 -14.84 -25.74 10.33
N VAL A 471 -14.72 -25.33 9.07
CA VAL A 471 -14.85 -23.92 8.67
C VAL A 471 -16.17 -23.32 9.16
N GLU A 472 -17.21 -24.14 9.28
CA GLU A 472 -18.54 -23.78 9.76
C GLU A 472 -18.54 -23.47 11.27
N GLU A 473 -17.84 -24.26 12.10
CA GLU A 473 -17.69 -23.99 13.53
C GLU A 473 -16.86 -22.73 13.79
N LEU A 474 -15.83 -22.48 12.98
CA LEU A 474 -14.96 -21.30 13.08
C LEU A 474 -15.73 -20.03 12.68
N MET A 475 -16.52 -20.10 11.60
CA MET A 475 -17.42 -19.03 11.18
C MET A 475 -18.54 -18.78 12.18
N ALA A 476 -19.10 -19.83 12.79
CA ALA A 476 -20.15 -19.72 13.81
C ALA A 476 -19.63 -19.07 15.09
N GLY A 477 -18.42 -19.44 15.53
CA GLY A 477 -17.73 -18.81 16.66
C GLY A 477 -17.47 -17.33 16.44
N LEU A 478 -16.88 -16.97 15.29
CA LEU A 478 -16.63 -15.57 14.91
C LEU A 478 -17.92 -14.75 14.79
N THR A 479 -18.99 -15.35 14.24
CA THR A 479 -20.29 -14.68 14.12
C THR A 479 -20.96 -14.47 15.47
N HIS A 480 -20.78 -15.40 16.41
CA HIS A 480 -21.30 -15.29 17.76
C HIS A 480 -20.56 -14.22 18.56
N GLU A 481 -19.23 -14.24 18.53
CA GLU A 481 -18.37 -13.26 19.20
C GLU A 481 -18.62 -11.84 18.68
N HIS A 482 -18.73 -11.67 17.36
CA HIS A 482 -19.06 -10.39 16.73
C HIS A 482 -20.46 -9.89 17.12
N ARG A 483 -21.42 -10.79 17.36
CA ARG A 483 -22.76 -10.41 17.84
C ARG A 483 -22.71 -9.93 19.30
N CYS A 484 -21.96 -10.63 20.15
CA CYS A 484 -21.79 -10.25 21.55
C CYS A 484 -21.10 -8.88 21.68
N ILE A 485 -20.06 -8.61 20.89
CA ILE A 485 -19.37 -7.31 20.87
C ILE A 485 -20.35 -6.20 20.46
N LYS A 486 -21.11 -6.37 19.38
CA LYS A 486 -22.10 -5.38 18.94
C LYS A 486 -23.21 -5.11 19.95
N GLU A 487 -23.64 -6.14 20.67
CA GLU A 487 -24.68 -6.00 21.68
C GLU A 487 -24.16 -5.30 22.95
N GLN A 488 -22.87 -5.49 23.26
CA GLN A 488 -22.20 -4.80 24.35
C GLN A 488 -21.91 -3.33 24.00
N GLU A 489 -21.38 -3.05 22.80
CA GLU A 489 -21.23 -1.69 22.28
C GLU A 489 -22.58 -0.97 22.29
N ARG A 490 -23.65 -1.61 21.83
CA ARG A 490 -24.99 -1.00 21.84
C ARG A 490 -25.46 -0.64 23.26
N LYS A 491 -25.20 -1.49 24.26
CA LYS A 491 -25.54 -1.20 25.66
C LYS A 491 -24.73 -0.02 26.21
N GLU A 492 -23.43 0.02 25.92
CA GLU A 492 -22.54 1.12 26.31
C GLU A 492 -22.95 2.44 25.64
N TRP A 493 -23.38 2.37 24.36
CA TRP A 493 -23.91 3.53 23.63
C TRP A 493 -25.30 3.96 24.15
N ASP A 494 -26.19 3.04 24.49
CA ASP A 494 -27.50 3.37 25.06
C ASP A 494 -27.37 4.00 26.47
N GLU A 495 -26.33 3.66 27.24
CA GLU A 495 -25.99 4.29 28.53
C GLU A 495 -25.41 5.71 28.40
N LEU A 496 -24.74 6.02 27.28
CA LEU A 496 -24.13 7.33 27.02
C LEU A 496 -25.12 8.37 26.46
N PHE A 497 -26.32 7.94 26.03
CA PHE A 497 -27.31 8.76 25.33
C PHE A 497 -28.72 8.54 25.90
N GLU A 498 -29.12 9.28 26.94
CA GLU A 498 -30.53 9.32 27.35
C GLU A 498 -31.42 9.89 26.22
N GLY A 499 -32.28 9.06 25.64
CA GLY A 499 -33.24 9.48 24.63
C GLY A 499 -32.63 9.94 23.29
N GLY A 500 -31.40 9.53 22.98
CA GLY A 500 -30.75 9.84 21.70
C GLY A 500 -30.17 11.26 21.58
N GLN A 501 -29.93 11.95 22.71
CA GLN A 501 -29.15 13.19 22.72
C GLN A 501 -27.88 13.05 23.57
N PRO A 502 -26.71 13.53 23.08
CA PRO A 502 -25.49 13.51 23.86
C PRO A 502 -25.61 14.46 25.07
N VAL A 503 -25.30 13.93 26.26
CA VAL A 503 -25.14 14.73 27.48
C VAL A 503 -24.10 15.82 27.21
N LYS A 504 -24.37 17.09 27.56
CA LYS A 504 -23.44 18.20 27.28
C LYS A 504 -22.14 18.06 28.09
N TRP A 505 -21.02 17.74 27.43
CA TRP A 505 -19.70 17.69 28.08
C TRP A 505 -18.92 19.00 27.87
N LYS A 506 -18.39 19.57 28.97
CA LYS A 506 -17.47 20.74 28.96
C LYS A 506 -16.04 20.29 28.64
N LEU A 507 -15.42 20.92 27.63
CA LEU A 507 -14.00 20.77 27.27
C LEU A 507 -13.06 21.31 28.37
N THR A 508 -11.97 20.61 28.68
CA THR A 508 -10.97 21.06 29.68
C THR A 508 -9.52 21.18 29.20
N THR A 509 -9.10 20.81 27.97
CA THR A 509 -7.71 21.06 27.53
C THR A 509 -7.51 21.25 26.00
N ASN A 510 -6.42 21.94 25.61
CA ASN A 510 -6.04 22.34 24.23
C ASN A 510 -5.07 21.35 23.52
N ASN A 511 -5.08 20.05 23.84
CA ASN A 511 -4.18 19.08 23.21
C ASN A 511 -4.91 18.25 22.13
N PRO A 512 -4.57 18.39 20.82
CA PRO A 512 -5.26 17.67 19.74
C PRO A 512 -5.05 16.15 19.76
N LEU A 513 -4.03 15.64 20.48
CA LEU A 513 -3.84 14.21 20.71
C LEU A 513 -4.74 13.64 21.82
N GLU A 514 -5.44 14.48 22.60
CA GLU A 514 -6.35 13.98 23.63
C GLU A 514 -7.58 13.29 23.06
N VAL A 515 -8.10 13.73 21.90
CA VAL A 515 -9.22 13.05 21.23
C VAL A 515 -8.83 11.60 20.91
N PHE A 516 -7.63 11.39 20.34
CA PHE A 516 -7.08 10.07 20.07
C PHE A 516 -6.79 9.26 21.34
N LYS A 517 -6.19 9.88 22.38
CA LYS A 517 -5.88 9.19 23.64
C LYS A 517 -7.12 8.82 24.45
N ARG A 518 -8.24 9.54 24.28
CA ARG A 518 -9.54 9.21 24.91
C ARG A 518 -10.25 8.08 24.18
N ILE A 519 -10.25 8.11 22.83
CA ILE A 519 -10.75 6.99 22.01
C ILE A 519 -9.97 5.70 22.30
N ARG A 520 -8.66 5.79 22.56
CA ARG A 520 -7.78 4.65 22.84
C ARG A 520 -7.89 4.07 24.28
N LYS A 521 -8.61 4.74 25.19
CA LYS A 521 -8.70 4.36 26.62
C LYS A 521 -10.06 3.79 27.03
N GLN A 522 -11.05 3.82 26.14
CA GLN A 522 -12.33 3.14 26.26
C GLN A 522 -12.30 1.95 25.31
#